data_AF-A0A782A293-F1
#
_entry.id   AF-A0A782A293-F1
#
_cell.length_a   1.000
_cell.length_b   1.000
_cell.length_c   1.000
_cell.angle_alpha   90.00
_cell.angle_beta   90.00
_cell.angle_gamma   90.00
#
_symmetry.space_group_name_H-M   'P 1'
#
loop_
_entity.id
_entity.type
_entity.pdbx_description
1 polymer ?
#
loop_
_entity_poly.entity_id
_entity_poly.type
_entity_poly.pdbx_seq_one_letter_code
_entity_poly.pdbx_strand_id
1 'polypeptide(L)'
;QLRDNTLILSDNGGRSLYFEHLFPGEDGYSRSESLWLVRGGVLKLDEGHRLAALWQALPEELRLSPHRYLATNSPQGPWWLLGWCERVP
;
A
#
# COMPACT_ATOMS: atom_id res chain seq x y z
N GLN A 1 -9.31 1.57 -8.06
CA GLN A 1 -9.85 0.90 -9.27
C GLN A 1 -8.68 0.33 -10.06
N LEU A 2 -8.80 -0.86 -10.64
CA LEU A 2 -7.80 -1.41 -11.56
C LEU A 2 -8.26 -1.15 -13.01
N ARG A 3 -7.41 -0.56 -13.85
CA ARG A 3 -7.62 -0.43 -15.30
C ARG A 3 -6.30 -0.73 -16.00
N ASP A 4 -6.28 -1.66 -16.95
CA ASP A 4 -5.11 -1.95 -17.79
C ASP A 4 -3.79 -2.08 -16.98
N ASN A 5 -3.80 -2.95 -15.95
CA ASN A 5 -2.71 -3.13 -14.98
C ASN A 5 -2.28 -1.91 -14.14
N THR A 6 -3.01 -0.80 -14.25
CA THR A 6 -2.80 0.41 -13.45
C THR A 6 -3.78 0.43 -12.28
N LEU A 7 -3.22 0.46 -11.08
CA LEU A 7 -3.94 0.67 -9.84
C LEU A 7 -4.11 2.18 -9.59
N ILE A 8 -5.36 2.62 -9.54
CA ILE A 8 -5.73 3.99 -9.21
C ILE A 8 -6.26 4.02 -7.78
N LEU A 9 -5.58 4.76 -6.90
CA LEU A 9 -5.94 4.96 -5.50
C LEU A 9 -6.26 6.43 -5.25
N SER A 10 -7.22 6.71 -4.36
CA SER A 10 -7.47 8.08 -3.92
C SER A 10 -6.78 8.33 -2.59
N ASP A 11 -6.00 9.41 -2.51
CA ASP A 11 -5.55 9.92 -1.22
C ASP A 11 -6.69 10.65 -0.49
N ASN A 12 -6.47 10.96 0.79
CA ASN A 12 -7.47 11.64 1.63
C ASN A 12 -7.76 13.09 1.20
N GLY A 13 -6.98 13.64 0.26
CA GLY A 13 -7.20 14.97 -0.33
C GLY A 13 -8.00 14.93 -1.63
N GLY A 14 -8.45 13.75 -2.07
CA GLY A 14 -9.21 13.57 -3.31
C GLY A 14 -8.33 13.46 -4.57
N ARG A 15 -7.00 13.44 -4.42
CA ARG A 15 -6.08 13.24 -5.54
C ARG A 15 -5.99 11.76 -5.88
N SER A 16 -6.01 11.47 -7.18
CA SER A 16 -5.78 10.13 -7.71
C SER A 16 -4.28 9.87 -7.86
N LEU A 17 -3.82 8.75 -7.29
CA LEU A 17 -2.47 8.23 -7.38
C LEU A 17 -2.46 7.01 -8.30
N TYR A 18 -1.42 6.89 -9.11
CA TYR A 18 -1.28 5.83 -10.10
C TYR A 18 -0.09 4.95 -9.73
N PHE A 19 -0.35 3.64 -9.66
CA PHE A 19 0.64 2.62 -9.38
C PHE A 19 0.48 1.47 -10.36
N GLU A 20 1.53 0.68 -10.53
CA GLU A 20 1.39 -0.65 -11.11
C GLU A 20 0.53 -1.52 -10.18
N HIS A 21 -0.16 -2.50 -10.75
CA HIS A 21 -0.92 -3.47 -9.98
C HIS A 21 0.01 -4.27 -9.05
N LEU A 22 -0.38 -4.35 -7.77
CA LEU A 22 0.30 -5.17 -6.77
C LEU A 22 -0.57 -6.36 -6.39
N PHE A 23 0.01 -7.56 -6.34
CA PHE A 23 -0.59 -8.73 -5.70
C PHE A 23 -0.59 -8.59 -4.17
N PRO A 24 -1.45 -9.32 -3.44
CA PRO A 24 -1.43 -9.28 -1.99
C PRO A 24 -0.04 -9.59 -1.41
N GLY A 25 0.44 -8.73 -0.51
CA GLY A 25 1.77 -8.84 0.09
C GLY A 25 2.91 -8.19 -0.70
N GLU A 26 2.64 -7.71 -1.91
CA GLU A 26 3.64 -6.97 -2.69
C GLU A 26 3.69 -5.48 -2.33
N ASP A 27 4.82 -4.88 -2.68
CA ASP A 27 5.05 -3.46 -2.58
C ASP A 27 5.67 -2.89 -3.86
N GLY A 28 5.58 -1.57 -4.02
CA GLY A 28 6.11 -0.87 -5.17
C GLY A 28 6.41 0.58 -4.86
N TYR A 29 7.42 1.13 -5.52
CA TYR A 29 7.80 2.54 -5.39
C TYR A 29 7.39 3.35 -6.62
N SER A 30 6.53 4.34 -6.43
CA SER A 30 6.21 5.32 -7.46
C SER A 30 7.22 6.47 -7.41
N ARG A 31 7.99 6.63 -8.48
CA ARG A 31 8.94 7.74 -8.65
C ARG A 31 8.25 9.08 -8.84
N SER A 32 7.11 9.11 -9.56
CA SER A 32 6.36 10.35 -9.80
C SER A 32 5.72 10.87 -8.51
N GLU A 33 5.25 9.96 -7.66
CA GLU A 33 4.66 10.32 -6.36
C GLU A 33 5.69 10.38 -5.23
N SER A 34 6.91 9.89 -5.46
CA SER A 34 7.95 9.71 -4.43
C SER A 34 7.43 8.92 -3.21
N LEU A 35 6.62 7.89 -3.45
CA LEU A 35 5.91 7.11 -2.43
C LEU A 35 6.12 5.62 -2.63
N TRP A 36 6.31 4.90 -1.53
CA TRP A 36 6.09 3.47 -1.45
C TRP A 36 4.61 3.18 -1.28
N LEU A 37 4.15 2.14 -1.95
CA LEU A 37 2.85 1.53 -1.78
C LEU A 37 3.06 0.07 -1.37
N VAL A 38 2.39 -0.37 -0.31
CA VAL A 38 2.36 -1.77 0.10
C VAL A 38 0.92 -2.24 0.09
N ARG A 39 0.65 -3.37 -0.56
CA ARG A 39 -0.64 -4.06 -0.49
C ARG A 39 -0.58 -5.05 0.65
N GLY A 40 -1.59 -5.03 1.53
CA GLY A 40 -1.74 -6.06 2.56
C GLY A 40 -1.93 -7.46 1.97
N GLY A 41 -1.95 -8.46 2.84
CA GLY A 41 -1.95 -9.88 2.48
C GLY A 41 -0.73 -10.65 2.97
N VAL A 42 0.19 -10.00 3.70
CA VAL A 42 1.39 -10.65 4.24
C VAL A 42 1.66 -10.24 5.68
N LEU A 43 2.03 -11.21 6.53
CA LEU A 43 2.36 -10.92 7.93
C LEU A 43 3.63 -10.09 8.06
N LYS A 44 4.64 -10.38 7.25
CA LYS A 44 5.96 -9.73 7.32
C LYS A 44 6.48 -9.48 5.91
N LEU A 45 7.13 -8.34 5.72
CA LEU A 45 7.99 -8.14 4.55
C LEU A 45 9.34 -8.81 4.83
N ASP A 46 10.11 -9.06 3.77
CA ASP A 46 11.46 -9.61 3.89
C ASP A 46 12.34 -8.76 4.82
N GLU A 47 13.20 -9.39 5.63
CA GLU A 47 14.02 -8.68 6.63
C GLU A 47 14.98 -7.64 6.01
N GLY A 48 15.42 -7.85 4.77
CA GLY A 48 16.22 -6.89 4.01
C GLY A 48 15.40 -5.73 3.43
N HIS A 49 14.07 -5.80 3.50
CA HIS A 49 13.20 -4.77 2.96
C HIS A 49 13.22 -3.52 3.84
N ARG A 50 13.43 -2.35 3.24
CA ARG A 50 13.54 -1.08 3.98
C ARG A 50 12.29 -0.75 4.81
N LEU A 51 11.12 -1.23 4.41
CA LEU A 51 9.86 -1.01 5.12
C LEU A 51 9.54 -2.10 6.14
N ALA A 52 10.38 -3.14 6.31
CA ALA A 52 10.04 -4.31 7.13
C ALA A 52 9.70 -3.93 8.59
N ALA A 53 10.53 -3.11 9.22
CA ALA A 53 10.29 -2.65 10.59
C ALA A 53 9.00 -1.82 10.72
N LEU A 54 8.78 -0.91 9.76
CA LEU A 54 7.61 -0.04 9.72
C LEU A 54 6.32 -0.82 9.43
N TRP A 55 6.40 -1.84 8.57
CA TRP A 55 5.32 -2.79 8.32
C TRP A 55 4.99 -3.58 9.57
N GLN A 56 6.01 -4.16 10.23
CA GLN A 56 5.84 -5.00 11.42
C GLN A 56 5.18 -4.26 12.60
N ALA A 57 5.32 -2.93 12.66
CA ALA A 57 4.67 -2.08 13.66
C ALA A 57 3.16 -1.88 13.42
N LEU A 58 2.62 -2.24 12.25
CA LEU A 58 1.20 -2.16 11.97
C LEU A 58 0.40 -3.27 12.69
N PRO A 59 -0.85 -2.97 13.11
CA PRO A 59 -1.82 -3.97 13.52
C PRO A 59 -1.94 -5.11 12.49
N GLU A 60 -2.06 -6.33 12.98
CA GLU A 60 -2.11 -7.53 12.13
C GLU A 60 -3.26 -7.51 11.12
N GLU A 61 -4.43 -7.01 11.53
CA GLU A 61 -5.59 -6.88 10.66
C GLU A 61 -5.30 -6.02 9.41
N LEU A 62 -4.48 -4.96 9.57
CA LEU A 62 -4.07 -4.12 8.44
C LEU A 62 -3.10 -4.86 7.52
N ARG A 63 -2.15 -5.60 8.11
CA ARG A 63 -1.14 -6.34 7.37
C ARG A 63 -1.72 -7.51 6.58
N LEU A 64 -2.67 -8.24 7.16
CA LEU A 64 -3.29 -9.42 6.56
C LEU A 64 -4.37 -9.08 5.53
N SER A 65 -4.90 -7.86 5.51
CA SER A 65 -6.01 -7.52 4.62
C SER A 65 -5.53 -7.31 3.18
N PRO A 66 -5.91 -8.18 2.21
CA PRO A 66 -5.50 -8.04 0.82
C PRO A 66 -6.21 -6.89 0.08
N HIS A 67 -7.16 -6.23 0.73
CA HIS A 67 -7.92 -5.10 0.19
C HIS A 67 -7.38 -3.75 0.67
N ARG A 68 -6.45 -3.74 1.63
CA ARG A 68 -5.87 -2.51 2.17
C ARG A 68 -4.57 -2.18 1.45
N TYR A 69 -4.43 -0.90 1.13
CA TYR A 69 -3.23 -0.31 0.57
C TYR A 69 -2.70 0.74 1.53
N LEU A 70 -1.41 0.65 1.85
CA LEU A 70 -0.74 1.59 2.73
C LEU A 70 0.38 2.27 1.96
N ALA A 71 0.43 3.59 2.02
CA ALA A 71 1.47 4.38 1.40
C ALA A 71 2.37 5.04 2.45
N THR A 72 3.65 5.17 2.12
CA THR A 72 4.60 5.95 2.93
C THR A 72 5.70 6.54 2.04
N ASN A 73 6.19 7.73 2.36
CA ASN A 73 7.32 8.34 1.67
C ASN A 73 8.65 8.04 2.39
N SER A 74 8.59 7.40 3.56
CA SER A 74 9.74 7.20 4.44
C SER A 74 9.69 5.83 5.11
N PRO A 75 10.83 5.13 5.25
CA PRO A 75 10.93 3.91 6.06
C PRO A 75 10.60 4.11 7.54
N GLN A 76 10.48 5.36 7.99
CA GLN A 76 10.16 5.72 9.37
C GLN A 76 8.69 6.12 9.52
N GLY A 77 7.91 6.11 8.44
CA GLY A 77 6.51 6.49 8.42
C GLY A 77 6.28 8.01 8.25
N PRO A 78 5.02 8.47 8.42
CA PRO A 78 3.85 7.68 8.82
C PRO A 78 3.33 6.77 7.71
N TRP A 79 2.42 5.86 8.05
CA TRP A 79 1.58 5.18 7.08
C TRP A 79 0.34 6.02 6.76
N TRP A 80 0.02 6.15 5.48
CA TRP A 80 -1.27 6.63 5.01
C TRP A 80 -2.07 5.46 4.48
N LEU A 81 -3.23 5.20 5.09
CA LEU A 81 -4.19 4.27 4.53
C LEU A 81 -4.80 4.92 3.30
N LEU A 82 -4.53 4.34 2.13
CA LEU A 82 -5.17 4.79 0.90
C LEU A 82 -6.53 4.10 0.82
N GLY A 83 -7.56 4.92 0.65
CA GLY A 83 -8.94 4.44 0.66
C GLY A 83 -9.14 3.43 -0.46
N TRP A 84 -9.58 2.23 -0.09
CA TRP A 84 -10.30 1.37 -1.00
C TRP A 84 -11.57 0.86 -0.31
N CYS A 85 -12.72 1.31 -0.82
CA CYS A 85 -14.03 0.82 -0.47
C CYS A 85 -14.44 -0.18 -1.56
N GLU A 86 -14.02 -1.43 -1.44
CA GLU A 86 -14.80 -2.51 -2.04
C GLU A 86 -15.95 -2.84 -1.08
N ARG A 87 -17.00 -2.01 -1.10
CA ARG A 87 -18.35 -2.59 -1.07
C ARG A 87 -18.65 -3.02 -2.50
N VAL A 88 -18.01 -4.09 -2.92
CA VAL A 88 -18.52 -4.93 -4.01
C VAL A 88 -19.08 -6.16 -3.29
N PRO A 89 -20.39 -6.44 -3.37
CA PRO A 89 -21.00 -7.61 -2.74
C PRO A 89 -20.46 -8.93 -3.31
#